data_AF-A0A0N4XP75-F1
#
_entry.id   AF-A0A0N4XP75-F1
#
_cell.length_a   1.000
_cell.length_b   1.000
_cell.length_c   1.000
_cell.angle_alpha   90.00
_cell.angle_beta   90.00
_cell.angle_gamma   90.00
#
_symmetry.space_group_name_H-M   'P 1'
#
loop_
_entity.id
_entity.type
_entity.pdbx_description
1 polymer ?
#
loop_
_entity_poly.entity_id
_entity_poly.type
_entity_poly.pdbx_seq_one_letter_code
_entity_poly.pdbx_strand_id
1 'polypeptide(L)'
;MQYFRNQYFNLQPKLARIFRKGILKAARSTDAWIITSGLNAGVVPHVASALQDLGSTTRSRSRVIAIGVAPWGMLKRRSRFVGTDLSVHYAPNQFNKSRLAELNDRHSYFLFSDNGTVGRYGSEIILRKRLETFLASHKSSSIPVVCVVLEGGAFTIKVVHDYVTS
;
A
#
# COMPACT_ATOMS: atom_id res chain seq x y z
N MET A 1 4.45 -7.64 22.34
CA MET A 1 4.04 -7.17 20.98
C MET A 1 5.23 -6.43 20.36
N GLN A 2 6.04 -7.13 19.57
CA GLN A 2 7.25 -6.57 18.97
C GLN A 2 6.90 -5.58 17.84
N TYR A 3 7.54 -4.43 17.91
CA TYR A 3 7.37 -3.29 17.03
C TYR A 3 7.74 -3.63 15.58
N PHE A 4 6.86 -3.35 14.62
CA PHE A 4 7.29 -3.08 13.24
C PHE A 4 8.20 -1.85 13.28
N ARG A 5 9.52 -2.07 13.35
CA ARG A 5 10.50 -1.07 12.95
C ARG A 5 10.25 -0.78 11.47
N ASN A 6 10.34 0.48 11.07
CA ASN A 6 10.51 0.87 9.66
C ASN A 6 11.83 0.25 9.16
N GLN A 7 11.80 -1.04 8.79
CA GLN A 7 12.93 -1.73 8.20
C GLN A 7 12.97 -1.38 6.72
N TYR A 8 14.13 -0.90 6.29
CA TYR A 8 14.45 -0.81 4.88
C TYR A 8 14.62 -2.22 4.36
N PHE A 9 13.60 -2.72 3.68
CA PHE A 9 13.66 -3.99 2.97
C PHE A 9 14.45 -3.80 1.68
N ASN A 10 15.60 -4.48 1.56
CA ASN A 10 16.41 -4.40 0.36
C ASN A 10 16.30 -5.70 -0.45
N LEU A 11 15.80 -5.58 -1.68
CA LEU A 11 15.76 -6.67 -2.63
C LEU A 11 17.07 -6.72 -3.40
N GLN A 12 17.55 -7.93 -3.69
CA GLN A 12 18.64 -8.09 -4.65
C GLN A 12 18.25 -7.40 -5.98
N PRO A 13 19.16 -6.63 -6.62
CA PRO A 13 18.81 -5.80 -7.78
C PRO A 13 18.11 -6.56 -8.92
N LYS A 14 18.54 -7.81 -9.18
CA LYS A 14 17.93 -8.69 -10.18
C LYS A 14 16.47 -9.03 -9.84
N LEU A 15 16.20 -9.39 -8.59
CA LEU A 15 14.85 -9.71 -8.11
C LEU A 15 13.96 -8.47 -8.11
N ALA A 16 14.47 -7.34 -7.62
CA ALA A 16 13.77 -6.06 -7.64
C ALA A 16 13.32 -5.70 -9.06
N ARG A 17 14.20 -5.87 -10.06
CA ARG A 17 13.89 -5.62 -11.48
C ARG A 17 12.79 -6.56 -12.01
N ILE A 18 12.84 -7.84 -11.67
CA ILE A 18 11.84 -8.82 -12.09
C ILE A 18 10.49 -8.48 -11.46
N PHE A 19 10.46 -8.22 -10.15
CA PHE A 19 9.27 -7.83 -9.41
C PHE A 19 8.61 -6.59 -10.02
N ARG A 20 9.38 -5.51 -10.22
CA ARG A 20 8.86 -4.25 -10.81
C ARG A 20 8.23 -4.48 -12.18
N LYS A 21 8.88 -5.25 -13.05
CA LYS A 21 8.34 -5.57 -14.38
C LYS A 21 7.08 -6.44 -14.30
N GLY A 22 7.09 -7.44 -13.42
CA GLY A 22 5.99 -8.39 -13.27
C GLY A 22 4.71 -7.73 -12.75
N ILE A 23 4.80 -7.01 -11.62
CA ILE A 23 3.63 -6.34 -11.02
C ILE A 23 3.02 -5.31 -11.98
N LEU A 24 3.89 -4.59 -12.69
CA LEU A 24 3.45 -3.59 -13.63
C LEU A 24 2.76 -4.20 -14.85
N LYS A 25 3.35 -5.27 -15.41
CA LYS A 25 2.78 -5.98 -16.55
C LYS A 25 1.40 -6.51 -16.19
N ALA A 26 1.27 -7.18 -15.04
CA ALA A 26 0.00 -7.72 -14.56
C ALA A 26 -1.06 -6.62 -14.46
N ALA A 27 -0.78 -5.55 -13.71
CA ALA A 27 -1.73 -4.46 -13.51
C ALA A 27 -2.18 -3.80 -14.82
N ARG A 28 -1.27 -3.62 -15.78
CA ARG A 28 -1.60 -3.03 -17.09
C ARG A 28 -2.35 -3.97 -18.02
N SER A 29 -2.03 -5.26 -18.00
CA SER A 29 -2.65 -6.21 -18.92
C SER A 29 -4.09 -6.57 -18.54
N THR A 30 -4.47 -6.33 -17.29
CA THR A 30 -5.78 -6.70 -16.75
C THR A 30 -6.54 -5.52 -16.17
N ASP A 31 -6.04 -4.29 -16.33
CA ASP A 31 -6.55 -3.08 -15.69
C ASP A 31 -6.81 -3.24 -14.18
N ALA A 32 -5.94 -4.00 -13.51
CA ALA A 32 -6.10 -4.30 -12.10
C ALA A 32 -5.61 -3.15 -11.20
N TRP A 33 -6.27 -3.01 -10.06
CA TRP A 33 -5.83 -2.12 -8.99
C TRP A 33 -4.74 -2.77 -8.14
N ILE A 34 -3.76 -1.97 -7.71
CA ILE A 34 -2.74 -2.38 -6.75
C ILE A 34 -3.10 -1.81 -5.38
N ILE A 35 -3.35 -2.66 -4.39
CA ILE A 35 -3.66 -2.22 -3.02
C ILE A 35 -2.48 -2.51 -2.10
N THR A 36 -1.87 -1.47 -1.50
CA THR A 36 -0.75 -1.59 -0.55
C THR A 36 -1.04 -0.85 0.75
N SER A 37 -0.12 -0.86 1.73
CA SER A 37 -0.31 -0.04 2.95
C SER A 37 -0.27 1.47 2.67
N GLY A 38 0.27 1.90 1.52
CA GLY A 38 0.45 3.30 1.17
C GLY A 38 1.50 4.03 2.00
N LEU A 39 2.07 3.40 3.02
CA LEU A 39 3.14 3.97 3.84
C LEU A 39 4.49 3.79 3.15
N ASN A 40 5.36 4.78 3.20
CA ASN A 40 6.68 4.77 2.56
C ASN A 40 7.71 3.95 3.36
N ALA A 41 7.40 2.66 3.59
CA ALA A 41 8.22 1.71 4.34
C ALA A 41 8.03 0.27 3.82
N GLY A 42 8.98 -0.62 4.13
CA GLY A 42 8.91 -2.04 3.78
C GLY A 42 8.87 -2.27 2.26
N VAL A 43 7.85 -3.00 1.80
CA VAL A 43 7.67 -3.39 0.39
C VAL A 43 7.20 -2.23 -0.51
N VAL A 44 6.50 -1.24 0.04
CA VAL A 44 5.83 -0.19 -0.74
C VAL A 44 6.78 0.64 -1.61
N PRO A 45 8.00 1.03 -1.17
CA PRO A 45 8.97 1.69 -2.03
C PRO A 45 9.30 0.90 -3.32
N HIS A 46 9.32 -0.44 -3.28
CA HIS A 46 9.59 -1.24 -4.48
C HIS A 46 8.44 -1.20 -5.48
N VAL A 47 7.19 -1.16 -4.99
CA VAL A 47 5.99 -0.93 -5.81
C VAL A 47 6.02 0.48 -6.40
N ALA A 48 6.35 1.48 -5.58
CA ALA A 48 6.46 2.88 -6.00
C ALA A 48 7.49 3.08 -7.11
N SER A 49 8.66 2.43 -7.01
CA SER A 49 9.66 2.44 -8.08
C SER A 49 9.11 1.83 -9.39
N ALA A 50 8.29 0.77 -9.32
CA ALA A 50 7.64 0.21 -10.51
C ALA A 50 6.68 1.20 -11.19
N LEU A 51 5.96 1.98 -10.37
CA LEU A 51 5.02 3.01 -10.85
C LEU A 51 5.75 4.24 -11.41
N GLN A 52 6.91 4.59 -10.86
CA GLN A 52 7.72 5.73 -11.34
C GLN A 52 8.25 5.53 -12.76
N ASP A 53 8.67 4.30 -13.11
CA ASP A 53 9.15 3.93 -14.44
C ASP A 53 8.10 4.21 -15.55
N LEU A 54 6.81 4.35 -15.18
CA LEU A 54 5.72 4.68 -16.10
C LEU A 54 5.59 6.17 -16.42
N GLY A 55 5.87 7.03 -15.43
CA GLY A 55 5.65 8.47 -15.55
C GLY A 55 6.63 9.14 -16.51
N SER A 56 7.78 8.51 -16.76
CA SER A 56 8.83 9.05 -17.64
C SER A 56 8.62 8.66 -19.12
N THR A 57 7.81 7.64 -19.42
CA THR A 57 7.89 6.94 -20.72
C THR A 57 6.60 6.92 -21.56
N THR A 58 5.45 7.41 -21.09
CA THR A 58 4.19 7.18 -21.82
C THR A 58 3.25 8.39 -21.97
N ARG A 59 3.01 8.79 -23.23
CA ARG A 59 1.78 9.46 -23.71
C ARG A 59 0.55 8.50 -23.73
N SER A 60 0.57 7.42 -22.94
CA SER A 60 -0.41 6.31 -23.00
C SER A 60 -1.47 6.41 -21.92
N ARG A 61 -2.72 6.07 -22.28
CA ARG A 61 -3.95 6.18 -21.48
C ARG A 61 -4.12 5.13 -20.36
N SER A 62 -3.25 4.13 -20.20
CA SER A 62 -3.39 3.13 -19.13
C SER A 62 -2.58 3.49 -17.88
N ARG A 63 -3.19 4.36 -17.05
CA ARG A 63 -2.67 4.70 -15.72
C ARG A 63 -2.97 3.56 -14.75
N VAL A 64 -1.94 2.93 -14.21
CA VAL A 64 -2.09 1.95 -13.13
C VAL A 64 -2.61 2.65 -11.89
N ILE A 65 -3.70 2.14 -11.32
CA ILE A 65 -4.30 2.67 -10.10
C ILE A 65 -3.69 1.94 -8.90
N ALA A 66 -3.01 2.71 -8.04
CA ALA A 66 -2.49 2.25 -6.76
C ALA A 66 -3.25 2.90 -5.61
N ILE A 67 -3.78 2.08 -4.70
CA ILE A 67 -4.57 2.49 -3.54
C ILE A 67 -3.79 2.14 -2.26
N GLY A 68 -3.51 3.14 -1.44
CA GLY A 68 -2.87 2.95 -0.13
C GLY A 68 -3.90 2.86 1.00
N VAL A 69 -4.00 1.72 1.68
CA VAL A 69 -4.83 1.58 2.89
C VAL A 69 -3.92 1.76 4.11
N ALA A 70 -3.97 2.94 4.72
CA ALA A 70 -3.05 3.35 5.78
C ALA A 70 -3.80 3.60 7.11
N PRO A 71 -3.19 3.28 8.27
CA PRO A 71 -3.77 3.62 9.56
C PRO A 71 -3.58 5.11 9.87
N TRP A 72 -4.69 5.82 10.13
CA TRP A 72 -4.69 7.26 10.46
C TRP A 72 -3.80 7.59 11.66
N GLY A 73 -3.79 6.70 12.66
CA GLY A 73 -2.96 6.80 13.85
C GLY A 73 -1.45 6.83 13.59
N MET A 74 -0.99 6.31 12.45
CA MET A 74 0.43 6.22 12.11
C MET A 74 0.93 7.38 11.26
N LEU A 75 0.05 8.23 10.71
CA LEU A 75 0.46 9.25 9.76
C LEU A 75 1.16 10.43 10.43
N LYS A 76 2.34 10.78 9.92
CA LYS A 76 2.99 12.05 10.23
C LYS A 76 2.13 13.21 9.73
N ARG A 77 2.07 14.29 10.52
CA ARG A 77 1.38 15.55 10.16
C ARG A 77 -0.09 15.34 9.75
N ARG A 78 -0.77 14.33 10.32
CA ARG A 78 -2.13 13.95 9.95
C ARG A 78 -3.16 15.08 10.06
N SER A 79 -2.95 16.03 10.98
CA SER A 79 -3.82 17.21 11.14
C SER A 79 -3.95 18.04 9.87
N ARG A 80 -2.98 17.99 8.95
CA ARG A 80 -3.05 18.71 7.66
C ARG A 80 -4.12 18.16 6.72
N PHE A 81 -4.54 16.91 6.90
CA PHE A 81 -5.56 16.26 6.07
C PHE A 81 -6.97 16.37 6.67
N VAL A 82 -7.15 17.13 7.76
CA VAL A 82 -8.46 17.32 8.40
C VAL A 82 -9.15 18.53 7.80
N GLY A 83 -10.30 18.30 7.19
CA GLY A 83 -11.18 19.31 6.60
C GLY A 83 -11.87 18.78 5.35
N THR A 84 -12.66 19.62 4.70
CA THR A 84 -13.42 19.27 3.50
C THR A 84 -12.80 19.98 2.29
N ASP A 85 -12.71 19.28 1.15
CA ASP A 85 -12.20 19.82 -0.11
C ASP A 85 -10.84 20.53 -0.02
N LEU A 86 -9.94 19.98 0.80
CA LEU A 86 -8.61 20.54 1.02
C LEU A 86 -7.59 20.06 -0.02
N SER A 87 -6.74 20.99 -0.46
CA SER A 87 -5.49 20.69 -1.16
C SER A 87 -4.31 20.81 -0.21
N VAL A 88 -3.59 19.71 -0.01
CA VAL A 88 -2.47 19.63 0.94
C VAL A 88 -1.18 19.42 0.18
N HIS A 89 -0.27 20.40 0.23
CA HIS A 89 1.09 20.19 -0.28
C HIS A 89 1.81 19.16 0.61
N TYR A 90 2.01 17.96 0.09
CA TYR A 90 2.63 16.86 0.81
C TYR A 90 4.12 16.74 0.46
N ALA A 91 4.98 16.96 1.45
CA ALA A 91 6.43 16.81 1.34
C ALA A 91 6.91 15.81 2.41
N PRO A 92 7.35 14.59 2.03
CA PRO A 92 7.81 13.58 2.98
C PRO A 92 9.05 14.08 3.76
N ASN A 93 9.03 13.98 5.09
CA ASN A 93 10.20 14.24 5.92
C ASN A 93 10.78 12.93 6.45
N GLN A 94 11.65 12.33 5.63
CA GLN A 94 12.32 11.05 5.94
C GLN A 94 13.41 11.19 7.02
N PHE A 95 13.89 12.41 7.29
CA PHE A 95 15.02 12.64 8.20
C PHE A 95 14.59 12.74 9.67
N ASN A 96 13.31 13.00 9.94
CA ASN A 96 12.78 12.98 11.30
C ASN A 96 12.48 11.55 11.75
N LYS A 97 13.37 10.99 12.58
CA LYS A 97 13.19 9.71 13.28
C LYS A 97 11.97 9.81 14.20
N SER A 98 10.87 9.18 13.79
CA SER A 98 9.63 9.07 14.56
C SER A 98 9.07 7.66 14.38
N ARG A 99 8.25 7.22 15.34
CA ARG A 99 7.45 6.00 15.21
C ARG A 99 6.39 6.13 14.11
N LEU A 100 6.00 7.37 13.78
CA LEU A 100 5.02 7.66 12.73
C LEU A 100 5.64 7.48 11.33
N ALA A 101 4.80 7.16 10.36
CA ALA A 101 5.15 6.88 8.98
C ALA A 101 4.74 8.02 8.04
N GLU A 102 5.48 8.15 6.95
CA GLU A 102 5.12 8.99 5.81
C GLU A 102 4.26 8.16 4.83
N LEU A 103 3.31 8.80 4.14
CA LEU A 103 2.69 8.28 2.92
C LEU A 103 3.71 8.21 1.78
N ASN A 104 3.49 7.26 0.87
CA ASN A 104 4.25 7.10 -0.37
C ASN A 104 3.61 7.91 -1.52
N ASP A 105 4.38 8.78 -2.14
CA ASP A 105 3.92 9.76 -3.14
C ASP A 105 3.58 9.19 -4.54
N ARG A 106 3.70 7.87 -4.74
CA ARG A 106 3.36 7.20 -6.02
C ARG A 106 2.00 6.52 -6.04
N HIS A 107 1.24 6.61 -4.95
CA HIS A 107 -0.14 6.12 -4.92
C HIS A 107 -1.10 7.13 -5.55
N SER A 108 -2.15 6.62 -6.20
CA SER A 108 -3.18 7.46 -6.82
C SER A 108 -4.27 7.85 -5.81
N TYR A 109 -4.59 6.95 -4.89
CA TYR A 109 -5.62 7.16 -3.87
C TYR A 109 -5.16 6.61 -2.51
N PHE A 110 -5.77 7.13 -1.45
CA PHE A 110 -5.57 6.64 -0.09
C PHE A 110 -6.91 6.42 0.62
N LEU A 111 -6.96 5.37 1.42
CA LEU A 111 -8.01 5.12 2.41
C LEU A 111 -7.36 5.15 3.79
N PHE A 112 -7.82 6.04 4.66
CA PHE A 112 -7.33 6.12 6.04
C PHE A 112 -8.26 5.39 7.00
N SER A 113 -7.72 4.39 7.67
CA SER A 113 -8.46 3.64 8.70
C SER A 113 -8.18 4.23 10.07
N ASP A 114 -9.21 4.73 10.75
CA ASP A 114 -9.12 5.30 12.09
C ASP A 114 -9.79 4.40 13.12
N ASN A 115 -9.13 4.27 14.28
CA ASN A 115 -9.63 3.57 15.46
C ASN A 115 -9.47 4.41 16.74
N GLY A 116 -9.24 5.72 16.59
CA GLY A 116 -9.04 6.67 17.69
C GLY A 116 -7.65 6.64 18.32
N THR A 117 -6.77 5.70 17.94
CA THR A 117 -5.43 5.57 18.54
C THR A 117 -4.34 6.34 17.78
N VAL A 118 -3.19 6.56 18.43
CA VAL A 118 -2.01 7.19 17.84
C VAL A 118 -0.81 6.26 17.93
N GLY A 119 -0.03 6.15 16.86
CA GLY A 119 1.16 5.31 16.78
C GLY A 119 0.86 3.81 16.78
N ARG A 120 -0.36 3.40 16.42
CA ARG A 120 -0.77 1.99 16.34
C ARG A 120 -1.16 1.61 14.92
N TYR A 121 -0.66 0.44 14.52
CA TYR A 121 -1.14 -0.31 13.36
C TYR A 121 -2.32 -1.20 13.78
N GLY A 122 -3.06 -1.73 12.81
CA GLY A 122 -4.10 -2.74 12.99
C GLY A 122 -5.42 -2.37 12.33
N SER A 123 -5.80 -1.09 12.35
CA SER A 123 -7.08 -0.63 11.79
C SER A 123 -7.13 -0.83 10.27
N GLU A 124 -6.01 -0.65 9.59
CA GLU A 124 -5.85 -0.83 8.14
C GLU A 124 -5.99 -2.28 7.70
N ILE A 125 -5.60 -3.23 8.56
CA ILE A 125 -5.69 -4.67 8.25
C ILE A 125 -7.15 -5.11 8.22
N ILE A 126 -7.95 -4.66 9.20
CA ILE A 126 -9.37 -4.97 9.27
C ILE A 126 -10.11 -4.34 8.08
N LEU A 127 -9.84 -3.06 7.79
CA LEU A 127 -10.45 -2.36 6.66
C LEU A 127 -10.11 -3.05 5.34
N ARG A 128 -8.84 -3.41 5.13
CA ARG A 128 -8.39 -4.12 3.93
C ARG A 128 -9.10 -5.47 3.76
N LYS A 129 -9.12 -6.32 4.80
CA LYS A 129 -9.77 -7.64 4.74
C LYS A 129 -11.23 -7.50 4.35
N ARG A 130 -11.97 -6.58 4.98
CA ARG A 130 -13.38 -6.32 4.65
C ARG A 130 -13.58 -5.83 3.21
N LEU A 131 -12.72 -4.92 2.74
CA LEU A 131 -12.77 -4.42 1.37
C LEU A 131 -12.54 -5.55 0.36
N GLU A 132 -11.51 -6.35 0.55
CA GLU A 132 -11.19 -7.47 -0.35
C GLU A 132 -12.28 -8.54 -0.34
N THR A 133 -12.81 -8.90 0.83
CA THR A 133 -13.97 -9.81 0.92
C THR A 133 -15.18 -9.25 0.18
N PHE A 134 -15.46 -7.95 0.31
CA PHE A 134 -16.57 -7.32 -0.41
C PHE A 134 -16.37 -7.36 -1.93
N LEU A 135 -15.15 -7.08 -2.42
CA LEU A 135 -14.82 -7.13 -3.84
C LEU A 135 -14.92 -8.55 -4.41
N ALA A 136 -14.45 -9.55 -3.66
CA ALA A 136 -14.50 -10.95 -4.06
C ALA A 136 -15.92 -11.54 -4.03
N SER A 137 -16.77 -11.11 -3.09
CA SER A 137 -18.13 -11.67 -2.90
C SER A 137 -19.25 -10.90 -3.60
N HIS A 138 -18.91 -9.94 -4.47
CA HIS A 138 -19.93 -9.11 -5.11
C HIS A 138 -20.78 -9.91 -6.12
N LYS A 139 -22.07 -10.06 -5.81
CA LYS A 139 -23.01 -11.02 -6.45
C LYS A 139 -23.17 -10.89 -7.97
N SER A 140 -22.90 -9.72 -8.54
CA SER A 140 -23.06 -9.46 -9.99
C SER A 140 -21.76 -9.61 -10.79
N SER A 141 -20.60 -9.63 -10.14
CA SER A 141 -19.28 -9.70 -10.76
C SER A 141 -18.24 -9.95 -9.67
N SER A 142 -17.95 -11.21 -9.37
CA SER A 142 -16.87 -11.58 -8.44
C SER A 142 -15.54 -11.06 -9.01
N ILE A 143 -14.95 -10.04 -8.38
CA ILE A 143 -13.66 -9.50 -8.80
C ILE A 143 -12.58 -10.42 -8.24
N PRO A 144 -11.74 -11.07 -9.07
CA PRO A 144 -10.68 -11.92 -8.57
C PRO A 144 -9.67 -11.10 -7.77
N VAL A 145 -9.42 -11.51 -6.52
CA VAL A 145 -8.43 -10.89 -5.63
C VAL A 145 -7.21 -11.81 -5.55
N VAL A 146 -6.02 -11.24 -5.78
CA VAL A 146 -4.74 -11.96 -5.69
C VAL A 146 -3.85 -11.27 -4.67
N CYS A 147 -3.27 -12.05 -3.75
CA CYS A 147 -2.31 -11.57 -2.77
C CYS A 147 -0.88 -11.93 -3.20
N VAL A 148 0.03 -10.94 -3.21
CA VAL A 148 1.45 -11.13 -3.47
C VAL A 148 2.23 -10.75 -2.22
N VAL A 149 3.00 -11.69 -1.67
CA VAL A 149 3.84 -11.49 -0.49
C VAL A 149 5.31 -11.51 -0.89
N LEU A 150 6.05 -10.48 -0.49
CA LEU A 150 7.46 -10.32 -0.83
C LEU A 150 8.38 -10.38 0.40
N GLU A 151 7.89 -9.90 1.53
CA GLU A 151 8.55 -9.97 2.83
C GLU A 151 7.48 -9.94 3.92
N GLY A 152 7.83 -10.37 5.13
CA GLY A 152 6.96 -10.29 6.28
C GLY A 152 7.55 -10.96 7.52
N GLY A 153 6.95 -10.68 8.67
CA GLY A 153 7.21 -11.41 9.91
C GLY A 153 6.18 -12.50 10.17
N ALA A 154 6.18 -13.06 11.38
CA ALA A 154 5.21 -14.09 11.79
C ALA A 154 3.74 -13.68 11.59
N PHE A 155 3.43 -12.39 11.70
CA PHE A 155 2.09 -11.88 11.42
C PHE A 155 1.67 -12.06 9.95
N THR A 156 2.59 -11.86 9.01
CA THR A 156 2.33 -12.06 7.58
C THR A 156 1.97 -13.50 7.27
N ILE A 157 2.62 -14.47 7.93
CA ILE A 157 2.30 -15.90 7.76
C ILE A 157 0.85 -16.19 8.18
N LYS A 158 0.40 -15.62 9.30
CA LYS A 158 -1.00 -15.76 9.75
C LYS A 158 -1.98 -15.15 8.74
N VAL A 159 -1.67 -13.97 8.22
CA VAL A 159 -2.48 -13.31 7.19
C VAL A 159 -2.57 -14.16 5.92
N VAL A 160 -1.46 -14.75 5.46
CA VAL A 160 -1.46 -15.65 4.30
C VAL A 160 -2.30 -16.89 4.57
N HIS A 161 -2.15 -17.51 5.76
CA HIS A 161 -2.98 -18.64 6.16
C HIS A 161 -4.46 -18.31 6.08
N ASP A 162 -4.87 -17.15 6.61
CA ASP A 162 -6.25 -16.68 6.50
C ASP A 162 -6.69 -16.56 5.02
N TYR A 163 -5.86 -15.98 4.14
CA TYR A 163 -6.23 -15.83 2.71
C TYR A 163 -6.42 -17.15 1.98
N VAL A 164 -5.67 -18.20 2.33
CA VAL A 164 -5.77 -19.50 1.64
C VAL A 164 -6.84 -20.42 2.23
N THR A 165 -7.36 -20.09 3.42
CA THR A 165 -8.39 -20.87 4.13
C THR A 165 -9.76 -20.21 4.16
N SER A 166 -9.87 -18.96 3.69
CA SER A 166 -11.13 -18.23 3.52
C SER A 166 -11.79 -18.58 2.18
#